data_AF-A0A933UIU3-F1
#
_entry.id   AF-A0A933UIU3-F1
#
_cell.length_a   1.000
_cell.length_b   1.000
_cell.length_c   1.000
_cell.angle_alpha   90.00
_cell.angle_beta   90.00
_cell.angle_gamma   90.00
#
_symmetry.space_group_name_H-M   'P 1'
#
loop_
_entity.id
_entity.type
_entity.pdbx_description
1 polymer ?
#
loop_
_entity_poly.entity_id
_entity_poly.type
_entity_poly.pdbx_seq_one_letter_code
_entity_poly.pdbx_strand_id
1 'polypeptide(L)'
;MNHSPTRPRTSFWVRTLELARTRGDWVKVQRFYTQATAAQLTSDIINAVHRDPATVRIKGIRPGEVWDAKWGQAADGPRGDHVVWIRLVSPASE
;
A
#
# COMPACT_ATOMS: atom_id res chain seq x y z
N MET A 1 -8.44 -15.42 -35.30
CA MET A 1 -7.48 -15.50 -34.17
C MET A 1 -7.84 -14.39 -33.20
N ASN A 2 -8.53 -14.70 -32.10
CA ASN A 2 -9.01 -13.69 -31.15
C ASN A 2 -7.90 -13.42 -30.12
N HIS A 3 -7.27 -12.25 -30.19
CA HIS A 3 -6.47 -11.73 -29.09
C HIS A 3 -7.43 -11.21 -28.01
N SER A 4 -7.62 -12.00 -26.94
CA SER A 4 -8.20 -11.48 -25.71
C SER A 4 -7.29 -10.37 -25.18
N PRO A 5 -7.75 -9.13 -24.94
CA PRO A 5 -6.93 -8.13 -24.30
C PRO A 5 -6.60 -8.62 -22.88
N THR A 6 -5.36 -9.01 -22.65
CA THR A 6 -4.83 -9.30 -21.32
C THR A 6 -5.01 -8.03 -20.49
N ARG A 7 -5.99 -8.01 -19.58
CA ARG A 7 -6.15 -6.90 -18.63
C ARG A 7 -4.80 -6.65 -17.97
N PRO A 8 -4.24 -5.43 -18.02
CA PRO A 8 -2.97 -5.15 -17.38
C PRO A 8 -3.11 -5.53 -15.91
N ARG A 9 -2.20 -6.37 -15.41
CA ARG A 9 -2.18 -6.82 -14.02
C ARG A 9 -2.08 -5.59 -13.15
N THR A 10 -3.20 -5.18 -12.55
CA THR A 10 -3.22 -4.08 -11.59
C THR A 10 -2.21 -4.40 -10.49
N SER A 11 -1.32 -3.46 -10.19
CA SER A 11 -0.26 -3.73 -9.22
C SER A 11 -0.88 -4.13 -7.88
N PHE A 12 -0.22 -5.04 -7.17
CA PHE A 12 -0.69 -5.52 -5.88
C PHE A 12 -0.93 -4.36 -4.89
N TRP A 13 -0.09 -3.32 -4.95
CA TRP A 13 -0.25 -2.09 -4.17
C TRP A 13 -1.52 -1.33 -4.54
N VAL A 14 -1.79 -1.12 -5.83
CA VAL A 14 -3.02 -0.47 -6.28
C VAL A 14 -4.25 -1.20 -5.74
N ARG A 15 -4.28 -2.54 -5.85
CA ARG A 15 -5.42 -3.32 -5.31
C ARG A 15 -5.57 -3.16 -3.79
N THR A 16 -4.47 -3.16 -3.05
CA THR A 16 -4.50 -3.03 -1.59
C THR A 16 -4.94 -1.64 -1.15
N LEU A 17 -4.48 -0.60 -1.86
CA LEU A 17 -4.90 0.79 -1.64
C LEU A 17 -6.39 0.97 -1.95
N GLU A 18 -6.88 0.46 -3.08
CA GLU A 18 -8.33 0.49 -3.40
C GLU A 18 -9.18 -0.22 -2.34
N LEU A 19 -8.71 -1.37 -1.83
CA LEU A 19 -9.40 -2.07 -0.75
C LEU A 19 -9.42 -1.24 0.55
N ALA A 20 -8.34 -0.54 0.86
CA ALA A 20 -8.27 0.33 2.03
C ALA A 20 -9.14 1.59 1.89
N ARG A 21 -9.22 2.18 0.69
CA ARG A 21 -10.14 3.28 0.38
C ARG A 21 -11.59 2.88 0.61
N THR A 22 -11.98 1.71 0.11
CA THR A 22 -13.37 1.23 0.17
C THR A 22 -13.79 0.76 1.55
N ARG A 23 -12.87 0.16 2.34
CA ARG A 23 -13.17 -0.28 3.71
C ARG A 23 -13.20 0.84 4.73
N GLY A 24 -12.40 1.89 4.54
CA GLY A 24 -12.23 2.95 5.55
C GLY A 24 -11.51 2.51 6.83
N ASP A 25 -10.92 1.31 6.84
CA ASP A 25 -10.25 0.69 8.00
C ASP A 25 -8.90 0.08 7.58
N TRP A 26 -8.14 -0.43 8.56
CA TRP A 26 -6.86 -1.06 8.39
C TRP A 26 -6.92 -2.29 7.47
N VAL A 27 -6.12 -2.27 6.41
CA VAL A 27 -5.95 -3.38 5.49
C VAL A 27 -4.53 -3.91 5.58
N LYS A 28 -4.41 -5.22 5.83
CA LYS A 28 -3.13 -5.94 5.80
C LYS A 28 -2.65 -6.10 4.37
N VAL A 29 -1.43 -5.64 4.11
CA VAL A 29 -0.71 -5.89 2.86
C VAL A 29 -0.34 -7.38 2.82
N GLN A 30 -0.89 -8.15 1.86
CA GLN A 30 -0.62 -9.59 1.67
C GLN A 30 0.79 -9.88 1.09
N ARG A 31 1.82 -9.34 1.74
CA ARG A 31 3.24 -9.55 1.46
C ARG A 31 4.02 -9.54 2.78
N PHE A 32 5.08 -10.33 2.80
CA PHE A 32 6.05 -10.36 3.88
C PHE A 32 7.27 -9.56 3.50
N TYR A 33 7.84 -8.86 4.48
CA TYR A 33 8.98 -7.99 4.31
C TYR A 33 9.97 -8.20 5.46
N THR A 34 11.24 -7.86 5.20
CA THR A 34 12.19 -7.66 6.30
C THR A 34 11.76 -6.47 7.15
N GLN A 35 12.17 -6.46 8.42
CA GLN A 35 11.88 -5.35 9.34
C GLN A 35 12.22 -3.98 8.74
N ALA A 36 13.43 -3.84 8.18
CA ALA A 36 13.90 -2.60 7.56
C ALA A 36 13.02 -2.17 6.38
N THR A 37 12.59 -3.12 5.55
CA THR A 37 11.73 -2.83 4.41
C THR A 37 10.33 -2.43 4.86
N ALA A 38 9.77 -3.11 5.86
CA ALA A 38 8.46 -2.79 6.41
C ALA A 38 8.43 -1.38 7.05
N ALA A 39 9.51 -1.03 7.77
CA ALA A 39 9.69 0.31 8.32
C ALA A 39 9.81 1.37 7.23
N GLN A 40 10.64 1.14 6.21
CA GLN A 40 10.78 2.07 5.08
C GLN A 40 9.47 2.27 4.33
N LEU A 41 8.75 1.19 4.02
CA LEU A 41 7.46 1.26 3.34
C LEU A 41 6.44 2.04 4.16
N THR A 42 6.37 1.78 5.47
CA THR A 42 5.48 2.50 6.38
C THR A 42 5.77 4.00 6.36
N SER A 43 7.05 4.38 6.46
CA SER A 43 7.48 5.78 6.39
C SER A 43 7.16 6.41 5.02
N ASP A 44 7.40 5.68 3.92
CA ASP A 44 7.10 6.16 2.57
C ASP A 44 5.61 6.39 2.34
N ILE A 45 4.73 5.56 2.92
CA ILE A 45 3.27 5.69 2.83
C ILE A 45 2.81 6.93 3.59
N ILE A 46 3.22 7.06 4.86
CA ILE A 46 2.84 8.19 5.72
C ILE A 46 3.26 9.51 5.08
N ASN A 47 4.49 9.56 4.54
CA ASN A 47 5.04 10.77 3.93
C ASN A 47 4.61 10.97 2.47
N ALA A 48 3.82 10.08 1.88
CA ALA A 48 3.47 10.16 0.46
C ALA A 48 2.70 11.45 0.11
N VAL A 49 1.92 11.99 1.06
CA VAL A 49 1.18 13.26 0.90
C VAL A 49 2.12 14.46 0.65
N HIS A 50 3.36 14.40 1.13
CA HIS A 50 4.36 15.46 0.98
C HIS A 50 5.32 15.25 -0.20
N ARG A 51 5.17 14.13 -0.93
CA ARG A 51 6.07 13.75 -2.02
C ARG A 51 5.38 13.92 -3.37
N ASP A 52 6.19 14.17 -4.39
CA ASP A 52 5.71 14.11 -5.76
C ASP A 52 5.23 12.67 -6.07
N PRO A 53 3.97 12.47 -6.50
CA PRO A 53 3.42 11.16 -6.85
C PRO A 53 4.28 10.34 -7.83
N ALA A 54 5.03 11.00 -8.71
CA ALA A 54 5.96 10.35 -9.64
C ALA A 54 7.13 9.66 -8.91
N THR A 55 7.56 10.23 -7.78
CA THR A 55 8.69 9.75 -6.97
C THR A 55 8.28 8.72 -5.91
N VAL A 56 6.99 8.59 -5.62
CA VAL A 56 6.48 7.63 -4.64
C VAL A 56 6.71 6.21 -5.18
N ARG A 57 7.44 5.40 -4.40
CA ARG A 57 7.77 4.00 -4.72
C ARG A 57 6.52 3.13 -4.79
N ILE A 58 5.51 3.44 -3.98
CA ILE A 58 4.26 2.69 -3.89
C ILE A 58 3.28 3.26 -4.92
N LYS A 59 3.18 2.55 -6.05
CA LYS A 59 2.26 2.93 -7.12
C LYS A 59 0.81 2.79 -6.67
N GLY A 60 0.02 3.82 -6.96
CA GLY A 60 -1.42 3.85 -6.71
C GLY A 60 -1.87 4.84 -5.63
N ILE A 61 -0.95 5.45 -4.88
CA ILE A 61 -1.28 6.58 -4.01
C ILE A 61 -1.61 7.78 -4.89
N ARG A 62 -2.74 8.44 -4.63
CA ARG A 62 -3.22 9.60 -5.38
C ARG A 62 -2.75 10.90 -4.70
N PRO A 63 -2.54 11.99 -5.44
CA PRO A 63 -2.18 13.29 -4.85
C PRO A 63 -3.22 13.72 -3.81
N GLY A 64 -2.78 14.26 -2.68
CA GLY A 64 -3.67 14.74 -1.61
C GLY A 64 -4.24 13.66 -0.68
N GLU A 65 -3.99 12.37 -0.94
CA GLU A 65 -4.39 11.32 0.01
C GLU A 65 -3.48 11.31 1.23
N VAL A 66 -4.10 11.27 2.41
CA VAL A 66 -3.40 11.09 3.68
C VAL A 66 -3.59 9.64 4.12
N TRP A 67 -2.47 8.95 4.32
CA TRP A 67 -2.45 7.54 4.67
C TRP A 67 -1.78 7.33 6.03
N ASP A 68 -2.42 6.49 6.84
CA ASP A 68 -1.79 5.88 8.00
C ASP A 68 -1.19 4.54 7.58
N ALA A 69 0.00 4.25 8.11
CA ALA A 69 0.63 2.96 7.96
C ALA A 69 1.26 2.50 9.27
N LYS A 70 1.30 1.19 9.49
CA LYS A 70 2.05 0.57 10.57
C LYS A 70 2.60 -0.77 10.12
N TRP A 71 3.62 -1.25 10.79
CA TRP A 71 4.19 -2.57 10.54
C TRP A 71 4.40 -3.33 11.84
N GLY A 72 4.59 -4.64 11.71
CA GLY A 72 4.69 -5.54 12.85
C GLY A 72 4.95 -6.97 12.39
N GLN A 73 5.26 -7.84 13.33
CA GLN A 73 5.56 -9.24 13.03
C GLN A 73 4.37 -9.94 12.41
N ALA A 74 4.62 -10.76 11.39
CA ALA A 74 3.63 -11.63 10.82
C ALA A 74 3.24 -12.73 11.82
N ALA A 75 1.97 -12.77 12.22
CA ALA A 75 1.46 -13.86 13.06
C ALA A 75 1.46 -15.21 12.33
N ASP A 76 1.22 -15.19 11.02
CA ASP A 76 1.01 -16.38 10.17
C ASP A 76 2.15 -16.60 9.16
N GLY A 77 3.25 -15.87 9.30
CA GLY A 77 4.39 -15.90 8.36
C GLY A 77 5.60 -16.65 8.90
N PRO A 78 6.63 -16.86 8.06
CA PRO A 78 7.95 -17.30 8.52
C PRO A 78 8.46 -16.44 9.68
N ARG A 79 9.12 -17.06 10.65
CA ARG A 79 9.65 -16.34 11.82
C ARG A 79 10.64 -15.27 11.37
N GLY A 80 10.36 -14.00 11.72
CA GLY A 80 11.17 -12.84 11.34
C GLY A 80 10.58 -11.98 10.22
N ASP A 81 9.53 -12.46 9.56
CA ASP A 81 8.81 -11.68 8.56
C ASP A 81 7.88 -10.66 9.20
N HIS A 82 7.79 -9.50 8.55
CA HIS A 82 6.96 -8.40 8.96
C HIS A 82 5.91 -8.13 7.89
N VAL A 83 4.74 -7.66 8.33
CA VAL A 83 3.65 -7.22 7.47
C VAL A 83 3.40 -5.74 7.70
N VAL A 84 2.85 -5.09 6.67
CA VAL A 84 2.43 -3.69 6.72
C VAL A 84 0.91 -3.66 6.73
N TRP A 85 0.33 -2.76 7.50
CA TRP A 85 -1.07 -2.39 7.45
C TRP A 85 -1.20 -0.94 7.03
N ILE A 86 -2.21 -0.66 6.22
CA ILE A 86 -2.49 0.69 5.73
C ILE A 86 -3.94 1.05 5.96
N ARG A 87 -4.22 2.34 6.14
CA ARG A 87 -5.56 2.90 6.23
C ARG A 87 -5.58 4.28 5.60
N LEU A 88 -6.63 4.59 4.84
CA LEU A 88 -6.84 5.95 4.38
C LEU A 88 -7.39 6.79 5.54
N VAL A 89 -6.73 7.90 5.86
CA VAL A 89 -7.14 8.85 6.92
C VAL A 89 -8.02 9.93 6.32
N SER A 90 -7.58 10.52 5.22
CA SER A 90 -8.36 11.50 4.46
C SER A 90 -8.23 11.19 2.97
N PRO A 91 -9.34 11.08 2.22
CA PRO A 91 -9.27 11.09 0.78
C PRO A 91 -8.72 12.44 0.29
N ALA A 92 -8.14 12.43 -0.90
CA ALA A 92 -7.86 13.66 -1.62
C ALA A 92 -9.16 14.46 -1.72
N SER A 93 -9.18 15.68 -1.16
CA SER A 93 -10.32 16.57 -1.38
C SER A 93 -10.36 16.90 -2.87
N GLU A 94 -11.50 16.64 -3.49
CA GLU A 94 -11.79 16.92 -4.90
C GLU A 94 -11.87 18.42 -5.17
#